data_AF-A0A7L9BPK9-F1
#
_entry.id   AF-A0A7L9BPK9-F1
#
_cell.length_a   1.000
_cell.length_b   1.000
_cell.length_c   1.000
_cell.angle_alpha   90.00
_cell.angle_beta   90.00
_cell.angle_gamma   90.00
#
_symmetry.space_group_name_H-M   'P 1'
#
loop_
_entity.id
_entity.type
_entity.pdbx_description
1 polymer ?
#
loop_
_entity_poly.entity_id
_entity_poly.type
_entity_poly.pdbx_seq_one_letter_code
_entity_poly.pdbx_strand_id
1 'polypeptide(L)'
;MKTSTKNAIGIASALGRRGFTVASVEVRTPDGRTWAVDTTNTGGFRLFEIDPDGRDGPNEHDAVEGDTWTAGDLIDYLAAVGEPKDKARWDRTNDSRPTA
;
A
#
# COMPACT_ATOMS: atom_id res chain seq x y z
N MET A 1 -13.01 -11.24 6.52
CA MET A 1 -11.58 -11.40 6.15
C MET A 1 -11.41 -12.62 5.27
N LYS A 2 -10.64 -12.52 4.17
CA LYS A 2 -10.35 -13.66 3.28
C LYS A 2 -9.48 -14.71 4.00
N THR A 3 -9.64 -15.99 3.67
CA THR A 3 -8.88 -17.09 4.29
C THR A 3 -7.36 -16.93 4.11
N SER A 4 -6.93 -16.46 2.93
CA SER A 4 -5.51 -16.16 2.66
C SER A 4 -4.93 -15.13 3.62
N THR A 5 -5.64 -14.03 3.86
CA THR A 5 -5.24 -12.98 4.83
C THR A 5 -5.09 -13.56 6.24
N LYS A 6 -6.05 -14.37 6.68
CA LYS A 6 -5.98 -15.03 8.00
C LYS A 6 -4.74 -15.91 8.13
N ASN A 7 -4.43 -16.70 7.10
CA ASN A 7 -3.29 -17.61 7.10
C ASN A 7 -1.96 -16.85 7.11
N ALA A 8 -1.84 -15.75 6.34
CA ALA A 8 -0.66 -14.90 6.29
C ALA A 8 -0.33 -14.29 7.66
N ILE A 9 -1.34 -13.74 8.35
CA ILE A 9 -1.18 -13.21 9.72
C ILE A 9 -0.77 -14.32 10.69
N GLY A 10 -1.39 -15.51 10.55
CA GLY A 10 -1.11 -16.66 11.37
C GLY A 10 0.35 -17.13 11.25
N ILE A 11 0.87 -17.23 10.03
CA ILE A 11 2.26 -17.66 9.81
C ILE A 11 3.26 -16.58 10.25
N ALA A 12 3.03 -15.31 9.95
CA ALA A 12 3.89 -14.21 10.41
C ALA A 12 4.00 -14.19 11.95
N SER A 13 2.87 -14.32 12.64
CA SER A 13 2.84 -14.42 14.11
C SER A 13 3.59 -15.65 14.62
N ALA A 14 3.45 -16.79 13.94
CA ALA A 14 4.10 -18.04 14.30
C ALA A 14 5.62 -18.00 14.10
N LEU A 15 6.11 -17.26 13.10
CA LEU A 15 7.52 -17.00 12.84
C LEU A 15 8.12 -16.10 13.93
N GLY A 16 7.47 -14.97 14.24
CA GLY A 16 7.91 -14.05 15.29
C GLY A 16 8.04 -14.73 16.65
N ARG A 17 7.06 -15.56 17.04
CA ARG A 17 7.12 -16.35 18.29
C ARG A 17 8.28 -17.35 18.35
N ARG A 18 8.88 -17.69 17.22
CA ARG A 18 10.02 -18.63 17.12
C ARG A 18 11.37 -17.89 16.96
N GLY A 19 11.39 -16.57 17.10
CA GLY A 19 12.60 -15.77 17.01
C GLY A 19 13.03 -15.41 15.59
N PHE A 20 12.19 -15.68 14.58
CA PHE A 20 12.43 -15.17 13.22
C PHE A 20 11.97 -13.72 13.14
N THR A 21 12.77 -12.88 12.47
CA THR A 21 12.38 -11.50 12.15
C THR A 21 11.45 -11.48 10.94
N VAL A 22 10.27 -10.87 11.10
CA VAL A 22 9.39 -10.53 9.97
C VAL A 22 9.77 -9.13 9.50
N ALA A 23 10.55 -9.05 8.41
CA ALA A 23 11.11 -7.80 7.93
C ALA A 23 10.12 -6.93 7.15
N SER A 24 9.13 -7.55 6.49
CA SER A 24 8.19 -6.88 5.61
C SER A 24 6.86 -7.63 5.52
N VAL A 25 5.79 -6.92 5.18
CA VAL A 25 4.51 -7.49 4.76
C VAL A 25 4.05 -6.85 3.45
N GLU A 26 3.60 -7.67 2.51
CA GLU A 26 2.94 -7.18 1.29
C GLU A 26 1.43 -7.09 1.51
N VAL A 27 0.85 -5.95 1.12
CA VAL A 27 -0.59 -5.68 1.24
C VAL A 27 -1.15 -5.19 -0.09
N ARG A 28 -2.43 -5.50 -0.35
CA ARG A 28 -3.15 -5.03 -1.53
C ARG A 28 -4.30 -4.13 -1.12
N THR A 29 -4.30 -2.91 -1.63
CA THR A 29 -5.38 -1.94 -1.40
C THR A 29 -6.60 -2.26 -2.28
N PRO A 30 -7.81 -1.82 -1.90
CA PRO A 30 -9.04 -2.10 -2.66
C PRO A 30 -9.02 -1.62 -4.12
N ASP A 31 -8.30 -0.53 -4.40
CA ASP A 31 -8.05 -0.03 -5.76
C ASP A 31 -7.17 -0.94 -6.63
N GLY A 32 -6.57 -1.98 -6.05
CA GLY A 32 -5.77 -2.99 -6.73
C GLY A 32 -4.26 -2.81 -6.64
N ARG A 33 -3.76 -1.70 -6.08
CA ARG A 33 -2.32 -1.48 -5.89
C ARG A 33 -1.72 -2.40 -4.82
N THR A 34 -0.46 -2.75 -5.01
CA THR A 34 0.29 -3.62 -4.12
C THR A 34 1.39 -2.82 -3.43
N TRP A 35 1.56 -3.03 -2.14
CA TRP A 35 2.47 -2.26 -1.30
C TRP A 35 3.32 -3.19 -0.43
N ALA A 36 4.60 -2.89 -0.27
CA ALA A 36 5.42 -3.47 0.80
C ALA A 36 5.47 -2.51 1.98
N VAL A 37 5.26 -3.05 3.18
CA VAL A 37 5.42 -2.36 4.45
C VAL A 37 6.61 -2.97 5.17
N ASP A 38 7.72 -2.26 5.15
CA ASP A 38 8.98 -2.71 5.73
C ASP A 38 9.13 -2.20 7.16
N THR A 39 9.53 -3.09 8.06
CA THR A 39 9.90 -2.74 9.44
C THR A 39 11.30 -2.13 9.49
N THR A 40 11.51 -1.15 10.37
CA THR A 40 12.83 -0.55 10.59
C THR A 40 13.38 -0.98 11.96
N ASN A 41 14.71 -0.96 12.09
CA ASN A 41 15.39 -1.28 13.36
C ASN A 41 15.24 -0.18 14.42
N THR A 42 14.82 1.02 14.03
CA THR A 42 14.66 2.20 14.90
C THR A 42 13.22 2.42 15.34
N GLY A 43 12.29 1.58 14.88
CA GLY A 43 10.85 1.77 15.05
C GLY A 43 10.20 2.49 13.86
N GLY A 44 8.92 2.23 13.65
CA GLY A 44 8.18 2.73 12.49
C GLY A 44 8.33 1.85 11.25
N PHE A 45 7.84 2.35 10.12
CA PHE A 45 7.74 1.61 8.86
C PHE A 45 8.24 2.43 7.66
N ARG A 46 8.72 1.73 6.63
CA ARG A 46 8.90 2.30 5.29
C ARG A 46 7.86 1.70 4.36
N LEU A 47 7.35 2.48 3.42
CA LEU A 47 6.27 2.09 2.54
C LEU A 47 6.74 2.15 1.10
N PHE A 48 6.51 1.09 0.34
CA PHE A 48 6.87 1.03 -1.07
C PHE A 48 5.67 0.60 -1.91
N GLU A 49 5.36 1.34 -2.98
CA GLU A 49 4.43 0.89 -4.02
C GLU A 49 5.17 -0.10 -4.93
N ILE A 50 4.62 -1.29 -5.11
CA ILE A 50 5.17 -2.32 -5.99
C ILE A 50 4.47 -2.22 -7.35
N ASP A 51 5.25 -1.93 -8.39
CA ASP A 51 4.76 -1.97 -9.77
C ASP A 51 4.29 -3.39 -10.11
N PRO A 52 3.01 -3.59 -10.48
CA PRO A 52 2.49 -4.91 -10.84
C PRO A 52 3.19 -5.52 -12.06
N ASP A 53 3.75 -4.70 -12.95
CA ASP A 53 4.43 -5.16 -14.17
C ASP A 53 5.94 -5.36 -13.95
N GLY A 54 6.47 -4.99 -12.77
CA GLY A 54 7.86 -5.16 -12.37
C GLY A 54 8.87 -4.45 -13.27
N ARG A 55 8.43 -3.43 -14.02
CA ARG A 55 9.30 -2.68 -14.94
C ARG A 55 10.13 -1.67 -14.18
N ASP A 56 9.53 -1.08 -13.17
CA ASP A 56 10.19 -0.22 -12.22
C ASP A 56 10.41 -0.97 -10.89
N GLY A 57 11.50 -0.66 -10.20
CA GLY A 57 11.70 -1.14 -8.83
C GLY A 57 10.62 -0.57 -7.90
N PRO A 58 10.45 -1.14 -6.68
CA PRO A 58 9.49 -0.60 -5.72
C PRO A 58 9.75 0.90 -5.48
N ASN A 59 8.70 1.71 -5.62
CA ASN A 59 8.81 3.15 -5.40
C ASN A 59 8.56 3.45 -3.93
N GLU A 60 9.50 4.10 -3.25
CA GLU A 60 9.33 4.48 -1.85
C GLU A 60 8.37 5.67 -1.71
N HIS A 61 7.55 5.63 -0.66
CA HIS A 61 6.66 6.72 -0.26
C HIS A 61 7.11 7.26 1.09
N ASP A 62 7.49 8.54 1.10
CA ASP A 62 7.94 9.25 2.29
C ASP A 62 6.80 9.39 3.31
N ALA A 63 7.16 9.27 4.59
CA ALA A 63 6.24 9.54 5.68
C ALA A 63 5.79 11.00 5.66
N VAL A 64 4.54 11.24 6.07
CA VAL A 64 4.00 12.61 6.17
C VAL A 64 4.79 13.44 7.18
N GLU A 65 5.21 12.81 8.28
CA GLU A 65 6.02 13.41 9.33
C GLU A 65 7.21 12.50 9.68
N GLY A 66 8.43 13.06 9.64
CA GLY A 66 9.66 12.36 10.01
C GLY A 66 10.19 11.39 8.94
N ASP A 67 11.15 10.55 9.34
CA ASP A 67 11.88 9.64 8.43
C ASP A 67 11.17 8.30 8.22
N THR A 68 10.22 7.94 9.09
CA THR A 68 9.50 6.65 9.05
C THR A 68 8.05 6.83 9.43
N TRP A 69 7.17 6.04 8.82
CA TRP A 69 5.75 6.05 9.13
C TRP A 69 5.47 5.51 10.54
N THR A 70 4.57 6.17 11.27
CA THR A 70 3.92 5.54 12.42
C THR A 70 2.91 4.50 11.93
N ALA A 71 2.51 3.56 12.80
CA ALA A 71 1.48 2.58 12.44
C ALA A 71 0.15 3.23 12.06
N GLY A 72 -0.25 4.29 12.77
CA GLY A 72 -1.52 4.99 12.54
C GLY A 72 -1.51 5.70 11.19
N ASP A 73 -0.51 6.56 10.96
CA ASP A 73 -0.42 7.36 9.74
C ASP A 73 -0.27 6.47 8.49
N LEU A 74 0.45 5.35 8.60
CA LEU A 74 0.56 4.38 7.51
C LEU A 74 -0.79 3.77 7.14
N ILE A 75 -1.58 3.38 8.15
CA ILE A 75 -2.89 2.77 7.94
C ILE A 75 -3.85 3.80 7.33
N ASP A 76 -3.85 5.02 7.84
CA ASP A 76 -4.69 6.11 7.34
C ASP A 76 -4.30 6.49 5.91
N TYR A 77 -3.00 6.53 5.60
CA TYR A 77 -2.51 6.74 4.23
C TYR A 77 -2.96 5.63 3.28
N LEU A 78 -2.76 4.36 3.65
CA LEU A 78 -3.18 3.21 2.83
C LEU A 78 -4.69 3.19 2.61
N ALA A 79 -5.49 3.60 3.61
CA ALA A 79 -6.93 3.74 3.47
C ALA A 79 -7.29 4.85 2.47
N ALA A 80 -6.68 6.03 2.60
CA ALA A 80 -6.93 7.18 1.73
C ALA A 80 -6.51 6.93 0.28
N VAL A 81 -5.32 6.35 0.05
CA VAL A 81 -4.86 6.06 -1.32
C VAL A 81 -5.57 4.85 -1.90
N GLY A 82 -5.94 3.87 -1.07
CA GLY A 82 -6.53 2.61 -1.50
C GLY A 82 -8.01 2.69 -1.87
N GLU A 83 -8.66 3.85 -1.73
CA GLU A 83 -10.03 4.03 -2.17
C GLU A 83 -10.16 3.77 -3.69
N PRO A 84 -11.15 2.96 -4.11
CA PRO A 84 -11.40 2.74 -5.52
C PRO A 84 -11.66 4.07 -6.23
N LYS A 85 -10.77 4.47 -7.13
CA LYS A 85 -11.00 5.66 -7.97
C LYS A 85 -12.19 5.36 -8.88
N ASP A 86 -13.25 6.15 -8.79
CA ASP A 86 -14.40 6.08 -9.70
C ASP A 86 -13.92 6.15 -11.15
N LYS A 87 -13.88 5.00 -11.84
CA LYS A 87 -13.49 4.94 -13.26
C LYS A 87 -14.49 5.64 -14.19
N ALA A 88 -15.61 6.15 -13.66
CA ALA A 88 -16.72 6.73 -14.42
C ALA A 88 -16.59 8.24 -14.69
N ARG A 89 -15.66 8.97 -14.05
CA ARG A 89 -15.63 10.45 -14.14
C ARG A 89 -14.61 11.03 -15.14
N TRP A 90 -13.88 10.18 -15.84
CA TRP A 90 -12.95 10.57 -16.92
C TRP A 90 -13.48 10.23 -18.32
N ASP A 91 -14.80 10.05 -18.47
CA ASP A 91 -15.40 10.13 -19.81
C ASP A 91 -15.25 11.56 -20.31
N ARG A 92 -14.35 11.69 -21.28
CA ARG A 92 -14.00 12.88 -22.04
C ARG A 92 -15.21 13.31 -22.87
N THR A 93 -16.24 13.85 -22.22
CA THR A 93 -17.39 14.46 -22.88
C THR A 93 -17.37 15.96 -22.59
N ASN A 94 -16.30 16.61 -23.05
CA ASN A 94 -16.29 18.07 -23.23
C ASN A 94 -15.41 18.41 -24.43
N ASP A 95 -15.73 17.78 -25.56
CA ASP A 95 -15.32 18.23 -26.89
C ASP A 95 -16.53 18.89 -27.56
N SER A 96 -17.02 19.96 -26.93
CA SER A 96 -18.01 20.86 -27.53
C SER A 96 -17.29 22.16 -27.87
N ARG A 97 -16.58 22.15 -28.98
CA ARG A 97 -16.07 23.36 -29.63
C ARG A 97 -17.27 24.18 -30.13
N PRO A 98 -17.45 25.46 -29.74
CA PRO A 98 -18.51 26.27 -30.31
C PRO A 98 -18.16 26.56 -31.77
N THR A 99 -19.01 26.10 -32.69
CA THR A 99 -19.09 26.62 -34.06
C THR A 99 -20.29 27.54 -34.15
N ALA A 100 -20.06 28.85 -34.03
CA ALA A 100 -20.79 29.94 -34.70
C ALA A 100 -20.17 31.27 -34.26
#